data_AF-A0A1Q3SKV1-F1
#
_entry.id   AF-A0A1Q3SKV1-F1
#
_cell.length_a   1.000
_cell.length_b   1.000
_cell.length_c   1.000
_cell.angle_alpha   90.00
_cell.angle_beta   90.00
_cell.angle_gamma   90.00
#
_symmetry.space_group_name_H-M   'P 1'
#
loop_
_entity.id
_entity.type
_entity.pdbx_description
1 polymer ?
#
loop_
_entity_poly.entity_id
_entity_poly.type
_entity_poly.pdbx_seq_one_letter_code
_entity_poly.pdbx_strand_id
1 'polypeptide(L)'
;MEPVDFRVNNLLFYPEIYLKALEFNRELNQYNHIIFMRFSGMLNSIIDCTLFLAANLYNLLMVAIFLSRPAGLARLEHNLGLFAVTLAFPLLAGVVLNAGLGRDGWFILLPVPLVIYLFVEWLLDYFLKLTFRNTRLLWPYLMLYYLGLLGMIGYTFMADRFYGFVTLFTYFLNLFATWYSYSKTGHTTAPKK
;
A
#
# COMPACT_ATOMS: atom_id res chain seq x y z
N MET A 1 -29.70 -41.42 -37.13
CA MET A 1 -30.78 -40.49 -36.77
C MET A 1 -30.24 -39.60 -35.67
N GLU A 2 -29.77 -38.41 -36.02
CA GLU A 2 -29.35 -37.42 -35.01
C GLU A 2 -30.60 -36.91 -34.26
N PRO A 3 -30.51 -36.68 -32.94
CA PRO A 3 -31.61 -36.09 -32.19
C PRO A 3 -31.77 -34.64 -32.63
N VAL A 4 -32.90 -34.35 -33.29
CA VAL A 4 -33.33 -32.99 -33.58
C VAL A 4 -33.50 -32.26 -32.24
N ASP A 5 -32.68 -31.24 -32.00
CA ASP A 5 -32.78 -30.36 -30.85
C ASP A 5 -34.10 -29.57 -30.91
N PHE A 6 -35.13 -30.15 -30.32
CA PHE A 6 -36.50 -29.63 -30.29
C PHE A 6 -36.62 -28.31 -29.51
N ARG A 7 -35.60 -27.91 -28.73
CA ARG A 7 -35.61 -26.65 -27.98
C ARG A 7 -35.28 -25.45 -28.86
N VAL A 8 -34.39 -25.60 -29.84
CA VAL A 8 -33.98 -24.51 -30.72
C VAL A 8 -35.04 -24.22 -31.78
N ASN A 9 -35.72 -25.26 -32.28
CA ASN A 9 -36.71 -25.12 -33.36
C ASN A 9 -38.05 -24.48 -32.92
N ASN A 10 -38.42 -24.55 -31.64
CA ASN A 10 -39.65 -23.91 -31.15
C ASN A 10 -39.50 -22.41 -30.85
N LEU A 11 -38.29 -21.93 -30.58
CA LEU A 11 -38.04 -20.50 -30.32
C LEU A 11 -38.14 -19.63 -31.58
N LEU A 12 -37.92 -20.23 -32.76
CA LEU A 12 -38.15 -19.58 -34.06
C LEU A 12 -39.64 -19.43 -34.41
N PHE A 13 -40.54 -20.19 -33.76
CA PHE A 13 -41.98 -20.15 -34.00
C PHE A 13 -42.73 -19.08 -33.20
N TYR A 14 -42.12 -18.52 -32.15
CA TYR A 14 -42.69 -17.47 -31.30
C TYR A 14 -41.71 -16.29 -31.14
N PRO A 15 -41.52 -15.49 -32.21
CA PRO A 15 -40.49 -14.44 -32.26
C PRO A 15 -40.64 -13.40 -31.13
N GLU A 16 -41.86 -13.10 -30.69
CA GLU A 16 -42.09 -12.17 -29.59
C GLU A 16 -41.52 -12.65 -28.25
N ILE A 17 -41.58 -13.97 -27.98
CA ILE A 17 -41.07 -14.55 -26.73
C ILE A 17 -39.54 -14.49 -26.74
N TYR A 18 -38.92 -14.79 -27.89
CA TYR A 18 -37.47 -14.73 -28.05
C TYR A 18 -36.94 -13.30 -27.91
N LEU A 19 -37.61 -12.32 -28.54
CA LEU A 19 -37.23 -10.90 -28.44
C LEU A 19 -37.34 -10.39 -26.99
N LYS A 20 -38.43 -10.71 -26.28
CA LYS A 20 -38.58 -10.37 -24.85
C LYS A 20 -37.51 -11.02 -23.99
N ALA A 21 -37.15 -12.28 -24.25
CA ALA A 21 -36.08 -12.96 -23.52
C ALA A 21 -34.70 -12.31 -23.77
N LEU A 22 -34.43 -11.88 -25.00
CA LEU A 22 -33.22 -11.13 -25.36
C LEU A 22 -33.16 -9.75 -24.69
N GLU A 23 -34.26 -9.01 -24.69
CA GLU A 23 -34.37 -7.72 -24.00
C GLU A 23 -34.12 -7.88 -22.50
N PHE A 24 -34.78 -8.86 -21.87
CA PHE A 24 -34.57 -9.18 -20.46
C PHE A 24 -33.10 -9.57 -20.15
N ASN A 25 -32.46 -10.37 -21.02
CA ASN A 25 -31.05 -10.73 -20.87
C ASN A 25 -30.13 -9.50 -21.00
N ARG A 26 -30.42 -8.60 -21.95
CA ARG A 26 -29.69 -7.32 -22.10
C ARG A 26 -29.84 -6.44 -20.86
N GLU A 27 -31.05 -6.30 -20.32
CA GLU A 27 -31.28 -5.54 -19.09
C GLU A 27 -30.50 -6.16 -17.93
N LEU A 28 -30.58 -7.48 -17.73
CA LEU A 28 -29.83 -8.17 -16.68
C LEU A 28 -28.31 -7.96 -16.82
N ASN A 29 -27.77 -8.05 -18.03
CA ASN A 29 -26.34 -7.80 -18.27
C ASN A 29 -25.97 -6.33 -17.99
N GLN A 30 -26.83 -5.38 -18.36
CA GLN A 30 -26.63 -3.97 -18.06
C GLN A 30 -26.63 -3.72 -16.54
N TYR A 31 -27.60 -4.29 -15.81
CA TYR A 31 -27.64 -4.19 -14.35
C TYR A 31 -26.41 -4.82 -13.70
N ASN A 32 -26.02 -6.03 -14.13
CA ASN A 32 -24.83 -6.71 -13.62
C ASN A 32 -23.55 -5.88 -13.86
N HIS A 33 -23.42 -5.27 -15.04
CA HIS A 33 -22.29 -4.42 -15.36
C HIS A 33 -22.25 -3.16 -14.49
N ILE A 34 -23.39 -2.50 -14.25
CA ILE A 34 -23.47 -1.32 -13.37
C ILE A 34 -23.10 -1.69 -11.93
N ILE A 35 -23.64 -2.80 -11.41
CA ILE A 35 -23.35 -3.29 -10.06
C ILE A 35 -21.86 -3.61 -9.93
N PHE A 36 -21.28 -4.31 -10.90
CA PHE A 36 -19.86 -4.65 -10.91
C PHE A 36 -18.97 -3.40 -10.93
N MET A 37 -19.25 -2.43 -11.80
CA MET A 37 -18.50 -1.17 -11.85
C MET A 37 -18.57 -0.39 -10.53
N ARG A 38 -19.73 -0.35 -9.90
CA ARG A 38 -19.91 0.36 -8.63
C ARG A 38 -19.16 -0.34 -7.48
N PHE A 39 -19.22 -1.67 -7.46
CA PHE A 39 -18.51 -2.48 -6.46
C PHE A 39 -16.99 -2.37 -6.60
N SER A 40 -16.46 -2.49 -7.82
CA SER A 40 -15.02 -2.33 -8.07
C SER A 40 -14.52 -0.92 -7.75
N GLY A 41 -15.28 0.12 -8.10
CA GLY A 41 -14.95 1.50 -7.76
C GLY A 41 -14.93 1.76 -6.24
N MET A 42 -15.87 1.17 -5.49
CA MET A 42 -15.88 1.24 -4.03
C MET A 42 -14.65 0.54 -3.42
N LEU A 43 -14.31 -0.65 -3.90
CA LEU A 43 -13.12 -1.38 -3.45
C LEU A 43 -11.83 -0.60 -3.73
N ASN A 44 -11.67 -0.01 -4.92
CA ASN A 44 -10.52 0.82 -5.26
C ASN A 44 -10.35 1.97 -4.26
N SER A 45 -11.44 2.65 -3.93
CA SER A 45 -11.45 3.77 -2.98
C SER A 45 -11.06 3.33 -1.56
N ILE A 46 -11.52 2.16 -1.11
CA ILE A 46 -11.16 1.60 0.20
C ILE A 46 -9.68 1.25 0.25
N ILE A 47 -9.15 0.62 -0.81
CA ILE A 47 -7.73 0.27 -0.91
C ILE A 47 -6.88 1.54 -0.89
N ASP A 48 -7.24 2.54 -1.69
CA ASP A 48 -6.52 3.81 -1.80
C ASP A 48 -6.49 4.56 -0.46
N CYS A 49 -7.64 4.64 0.23
CA CYS A 49 -7.73 5.23 1.56
C CYS A 49 -6.87 4.46 2.58
N THR A 50 -6.91 3.12 2.54
CA THR A 50 -6.12 2.27 3.46
C THR A 50 -4.62 2.48 3.27
N LEU A 51 -4.16 2.49 2.02
CA LEU A 51 -2.75 2.69 1.68
C LEU A 51 -2.28 4.11 1.96
N PHE A 52 -3.14 5.11 1.74
CA PHE A 52 -2.92 6.49 2.15
C PHE A 52 -2.74 6.62 3.68
N LEU A 53 -3.64 6.03 4.46
CA LEU A 53 -3.55 6.05 5.92
C LEU A 53 -2.30 5.32 6.41
N ALA A 54 -1.97 4.17 5.82
CA ALA A 54 -0.77 3.41 6.16
C ALA A 54 0.51 4.22 5.89
N ALA A 55 0.61 4.91 4.75
CA ALA A 55 1.76 5.74 4.42
C ALA A 55 1.97 6.88 5.42
N ASN A 56 0.90 7.60 5.75
CA ASN A 56 0.97 8.72 6.69
C ASN A 56 1.24 8.25 8.11
N LEU A 57 0.60 7.17 8.55
CA LEU A 57 0.88 6.56 9.84
C LEU A 57 2.35 6.12 9.94
N TYR A 58 2.88 5.49 8.89
CA TYR A 58 4.29 5.12 8.84
C TYR A 58 5.21 6.35 8.99
N ASN A 59 4.98 7.42 8.22
CA ASN A 59 5.74 8.67 8.34
C ASN A 59 5.70 9.23 9.77
N LEU A 60 4.52 9.27 10.40
CA LEU A 60 4.36 9.78 11.77
C LEU A 60 5.04 8.89 12.83
N LEU A 61 5.01 7.56 12.64
CA LEU A 61 5.74 6.63 13.51
C LEU A 61 7.25 6.88 13.41
N MET A 62 7.77 7.08 12.19
CA MET A 62 9.18 7.41 12.00
C MET A 62 9.55 8.75 12.64
N VAL A 63 8.70 9.78 12.52
CA VAL A 63 8.87 11.04 13.27
C VAL A 63 9.01 10.78 14.76
N ALA A 64 8.08 10.02 15.35
CA ALA A 64 8.10 9.72 16.79
C ALA A 64 9.37 8.95 17.20
N ILE A 65 9.77 7.95 16.42
CA ILE A 65 11.01 7.18 16.65
C ILE A 65 12.21 8.12 16.61
N PHE A 66 12.37 8.92 15.56
CA PHE A 66 13.53 9.80 15.40
C PHE A 66 13.61 10.90 16.47
N LEU A 67 12.47 11.46 16.90
CA LEU A 67 12.41 12.43 18.00
C LEU A 67 12.66 11.79 19.37
N SER A 68 12.37 10.51 19.56
CA SER A 68 12.62 9.79 20.81
C SER A 68 14.10 9.41 21.02
N ARG A 69 14.88 9.31 19.94
CA ARG A 69 16.30 8.90 19.98
C ARG A 69 17.19 9.77 20.86
N PRO A 70 17.16 11.12 20.78
CA PRO A 70 17.97 11.96 21.67
C PRO A 70 17.63 11.80 23.16
N ALA A 71 16.42 11.34 23.48
CA ALA A 71 15.98 11.11 24.85
C ALA A 71 16.34 9.71 25.37
N GLY A 72 16.94 8.85 24.55
CA GLY A 72 17.38 7.50 24.95
C GLY A 72 16.22 6.54 25.28
N LEU A 73 15.03 6.78 24.75
CA LEU A 73 13.81 6.02 25.05
C LEU A 73 13.74 4.70 24.26
N ALA A 74 14.71 3.82 24.45
CA ALA A 74 14.87 2.59 23.67
C ALA A 74 13.62 1.67 23.65
N ARG A 75 12.84 1.61 24.75
CA ARG A 75 11.59 0.84 24.78
C ARG A 75 10.50 1.42 23.87
N LEU A 76 10.41 2.75 23.79
CA LEU A 76 9.46 3.43 22.93
C LEU A 76 9.83 3.21 21.46
N GLU A 77 11.11 3.36 21.11
CA GLU A 77 11.62 3.07 19.76
C GLU A 77 11.27 1.64 19.32
N HIS A 78 11.52 0.66 20.18
CA HIS A 78 11.26 -0.74 19.87
C HIS A 78 9.77 -1.03 19.63
N ASN A 79 8.89 -0.50 20.47
CA ASN A 79 7.45 -0.70 20.35
C ASN A 79 6.87 0.00 19.12
N LEU A 80 7.32 1.22 18.84
CA LEU A 80 6.91 1.97 17.65
C LEU A 80 7.42 1.31 16.37
N GLY A 81 8.66 0.80 16.36
CA GLY A 81 9.20 0.04 15.25
C GLY A 81 8.39 -1.24 14.97
N LEU A 82 7.96 -1.94 16.03
CA LEU A 82 7.17 -3.15 15.88
C LEU A 82 5.81 -2.83 15.26
N PHE A 83 5.18 -1.75 15.72
CA PHE A 83 3.94 -1.25 15.15
C PHE A 83 4.11 -0.72 13.71
N ALA A 84 5.27 -0.16 13.36
CA ALA A 84 5.55 0.22 11.98
C ALA A 84 5.68 -1.00 11.07
N VAL A 85 6.31 -2.07 11.54
CA VAL A 85 6.43 -3.35 10.81
C VAL A 85 5.07 -3.97 10.53
N THR A 86 4.09 -3.87 11.43
CA THR A 86 2.75 -4.43 11.17
C THR A 86 2.02 -3.74 10.02
N LEU A 87 2.44 -2.53 9.60
CA LEU A 87 1.93 -1.89 8.40
C LEU A 87 2.30 -2.63 7.11
N ALA A 88 3.24 -3.57 7.15
CA ALA A 88 3.53 -4.44 6.01
C ALA A 88 2.29 -5.23 5.56
N PHE A 89 1.43 -5.64 6.49
CA PHE A 89 0.21 -6.41 6.19
C PHE A 89 -0.80 -5.63 5.35
N PRO A 90 -1.29 -4.45 5.76
CA PRO A 90 -2.22 -3.67 4.93
C PRO A 90 -1.57 -3.21 3.61
N LEU A 91 -0.27 -2.89 3.60
CA LEU A 91 0.43 -2.54 2.37
C LEU A 91 0.49 -3.71 1.38
N LEU A 92 0.87 -4.90 1.83
CA LEU A 92 0.91 -6.10 1.00
C LEU A 92 -0.49 -6.51 0.53
N ALA A 93 -1.49 -6.45 1.41
CA ALA A 93 -2.88 -6.70 1.04
C ALA A 93 -3.33 -5.75 -0.08
N GLY A 94 -3.01 -4.45 0.03
CA GLY A 94 -3.31 -3.48 -1.02
C GLY A 94 -2.63 -3.80 -2.35
N VAL A 95 -1.36 -4.22 -2.34
CA VAL A 95 -0.66 -4.67 -3.56
C VAL A 95 -1.35 -5.86 -4.21
N VAL A 96 -1.70 -6.90 -3.43
CA VAL A 96 -2.38 -8.10 -3.92
C VAL A 96 -3.77 -7.77 -4.45
N LEU A 97 -4.53 -6.93 -3.75
CA LEU A 97 -5.86 -6.52 -4.18
C LEU A 97 -5.81 -5.65 -5.44
N ASN A 98 -4.86 -4.72 -5.54
CA ASN A 98 -4.67 -3.91 -6.75
C ASN A 98 -4.32 -4.79 -7.97
N ALA A 99 -3.50 -5.84 -7.77
CA ALA A 99 -3.20 -6.82 -8.80
C ALA A 99 -4.42 -7.66 -9.18
N GLY A 100 -5.17 -8.16 -8.20
CA GLY A 100 -6.37 -8.97 -8.42
C GLY A 100 -7.52 -8.20 -9.11
N LEU A 101 -7.57 -6.88 -8.91
CA LEU A 101 -8.52 -6.00 -9.59
C LEU A 101 -8.05 -5.54 -10.99
N GLY A 102 -6.87 -5.95 -11.43
CA GLY A 102 -6.33 -5.59 -12.74
C GLY A 102 -6.06 -4.09 -12.88
N ARG A 103 -5.72 -3.40 -11.78
CA ARG A 103 -5.38 -1.98 -11.82
C ARG A 103 -4.05 -1.76 -12.54
N ASP A 104 -3.83 -0.51 -12.95
CA ASP A 104 -2.59 -0.10 -13.62
C ASP A 104 -1.36 -0.52 -12.79
N GLY A 105 -0.30 -0.96 -13.48
CA GLY A 105 0.86 -1.62 -12.88
C GLY A 105 1.55 -0.76 -11.82
N TRP A 106 1.44 0.56 -11.92
CA TRP A 106 1.97 1.50 -10.94
C TRP A 106 1.29 1.42 -9.56
N PHE A 107 -0.02 1.12 -9.49
CA PHE A 107 -0.71 0.88 -8.21
C PHE A 107 -0.20 -0.38 -7.49
N ILE A 108 0.51 -1.25 -8.21
CA ILE A 108 1.12 -2.47 -7.69
C ILE A 108 2.59 -2.22 -7.38
N LEU A 109 3.33 -1.58 -8.28
CA LEU A 109 4.78 -1.41 -8.19
C LEU A 109 5.20 -0.38 -7.12
N LEU A 110 4.47 0.73 -6.99
CA LEU A 110 4.88 1.85 -6.12
C LEU A 110 4.90 1.52 -4.62
N PRO A 111 3.96 0.72 -4.06
CA PRO A 111 4.02 0.33 -2.64
C PRO A 111 5.06 -0.76 -2.33
N VAL A 112 5.48 -1.54 -3.33
CA VAL A 112 6.35 -2.71 -3.14
C VAL A 112 7.67 -2.39 -2.41
N PRO A 113 8.41 -1.32 -2.75
CA PRO A 113 9.65 -1.00 -2.03
C PRO A 113 9.45 -0.79 -0.53
N LEU A 114 8.34 -0.20 -0.10
CA LEU A 114 8.04 -0.04 1.32
C LEU A 114 7.67 -1.37 1.98
N VAL A 115 6.93 -2.25 1.29
CA VAL A 115 6.65 -3.60 1.78
C VAL A 115 7.93 -4.39 1.98
N ILE A 116 8.84 -4.37 0.98
CA ILE A 116 10.14 -5.05 1.08
C ILE A 116 10.96 -4.43 2.21
N TYR A 117 10.99 -3.10 2.34
CA TYR A 117 11.66 -2.43 3.45
C TYR A 117 11.18 -2.94 4.81
N LEU A 118 9.86 -2.98 5.04
CA LEU A 118 9.30 -3.41 6.33
C LEU A 118 9.57 -4.88 6.61
N PHE A 119 9.59 -5.72 5.57
CA PHE A 119 9.99 -7.12 5.71
C PHE A 119 11.48 -7.25 6.07
N VAL A 120 12.35 -6.47 5.43
CA VAL A 120 13.79 -6.42 5.74
C VAL A 120 14.01 -5.90 7.16
N GLU A 121 13.28 -4.86 7.59
CA GLU A 121 13.31 -4.33 8.95
C GLU A 121 12.96 -5.42 9.98
N TRP A 122 11.83 -6.11 9.75
CA TRP A 122 11.42 -7.22 10.60
C TRP A 122 12.48 -8.33 10.66
N LEU A 123 13.02 -8.72 9.51
CA LEU A 123 14.02 -9.78 9.41
C LEU A 123 15.33 -9.40 10.12
N LEU A 124 15.84 -8.19 9.91
CA LEU A 124 17.14 -7.79 10.44
C LEU A 124 17.08 -7.36 11.91
N ASP A 125 16.12 -6.51 12.30
CA ASP A 125 16.07 -5.93 13.64
C ASP A 125 15.36 -6.85 14.65
N TYR A 126 14.33 -7.61 14.24
CA TYR A 126 13.53 -8.44 15.17
C TYR A 126 13.89 -9.92 15.12
N PHE A 127 14.05 -10.49 13.92
CA PHE A 127 14.34 -11.91 13.77
C PHE A 127 15.83 -12.22 13.98
N LEU A 128 16.72 -11.50 13.29
CA LEU A 128 18.17 -11.73 13.38
C LEU A 128 18.87 -10.86 14.44
N LYS A 129 18.24 -9.77 14.90
CA LYS A 129 18.77 -8.82 15.90
C LYS A 129 20.19 -8.32 15.56
N LEU A 130 20.45 -8.08 14.27
CA LEU A 130 21.78 -7.69 13.81
C LEU A 130 22.04 -6.21 14.07
N THR A 131 23.22 -5.90 14.59
CA THR A 131 23.71 -4.52 14.72
C THR A 131 24.35 -4.05 13.41
N PHE A 132 23.57 -3.95 12.33
CA PHE A 132 24.08 -3.54 11.01
C PHE A 132 24.20 -2.01 10.84
N ARG A 133 23.86 -1.24 11.87
CA ARG A 133 23.82 0.24 11.82
C ARG A 133 25.19 0.91 11.67
N ASN A 134 26.29 0.17 11.85
CA ASN A 134 27.67 0.63 11.62
C ASN A 134 28.37 -0.10 10.46
N THR A 135 27.64 -0.87 9.65
CA THR A 135 28.23 -1.66 8.56
C THR A 135 27.82 -1.11 7.19
N ARG A 136 28.47 -1.62 6.13
CA ARG A 136 28.16 -1.23 4.75
C ARG A 136 26.73 -1.59 4.31
N LEU A 137 26.04 -2.49 5.02
CA LEU A 137 24.64 -2.83 4.78
C LEU A 137 23.67 -1.68 5.09
N LEU A 138 24.12 -0.67 5.85
CA LEU A 138 23.30 0.51 6.14
C LEU A 138 22.85 1.24 4.87
N TRP A 139 23.74 1.39 3.88
CA TRP A 139 23.43 2.11 2.63
C TRP A 139 22.27 1.50 1.82
N PRO A 140 22.30 0.21 1.43
CA PRO A 140 21.20 -0.39 0.68
C PRO A 140 19.90 -0.41 1.50
N TYR A 141 19.99 -0.56 2.83
CA TYR A 141 18.84 -0.47 3.72
C TYR A 141 18.19 0.94 3.68
N LEU A 142 18.97 2.02 3.81
CA LEU A 142 18.43 3.39 3.69
C LEU A 142 17.91 3.68 2.29
N MET A 143 18.56 3.15 1.25
CA MET A 143 18.10 3.34 -0.12
C MET A 143 16.71 2.75 -0.31
N LEU A 144 16.47 1.55 0.23
CA LEU A 144 15.18 0.89 0.19
C LEU A 144 14.12 1.64 1.00
N TYR A 145 14.49 2.17 2.18
CA TYR A 145 13.65 3.05 2.98
C TYR A 145 13.15 4.26 2.19
N TYR A 146 14.07 5.04 1.61
CA TYR A 146 13.71 6.24 0.85
C TYR A 146 12.94 5.91 -0.41
N LEU A 147 13.27 4.81 -1.09
CA LEU A 147 12.52 4.33 -2.26
C LEU A 147 11.07 3.97 -1.88
N GLY A 148 10.86 3.33 -0.73
CA GLY A 148 9.53 3.05 -0.19
C GLY A 148 8.73 4.31 0.08
N LEU A 149 9.33 5.32 0.70
CA LEU A 149 8.68 6.60 0.97
C LEU A 149 8.30 7.34 -0.31
N LEU A 150 9.23 7.44 -1.27
CA LEU A 150 8.96 8.06 -2.58
C LEU A 150 7.90 7.29 -3.37
N GLY A 151 7.93 5.96 -3.30
CA GLY A 151 6.91 5.09 -3.88
C GLY A 151 5.52 5.40 -3.34
N MET A 152 5.37 5.51 -2.01
CA MET A 152 4.07 5.84 -1.41
C MET A 152 3.60 7.27 -1.72
N ILE A 153 4.51 8.25 -1.85
CA ILE A 153 4.15 9.58 -2.34
C ILE A 153 3.59 9.48 -3.76
N GLY A 154 4.27 8.78 -4.66
CA GLY A 154 3.79 8.53 -6.02
C GLY A 154 2.43 7.83 -6.04
N TYR A 155 2.27 6.77 -5.25
CA TYR A 155 1.01 6.04 -5.13
C TYR A 155 -0.13 6.97 -4.72
N THR A 156 0.09 7.76 -3.67
CA THR A 156 -0.95 8.62 -3.11
C THR A 156 -1.34 9.75 -4.05
N PHE A 157 -0.41 10.31 -4.84
CA PHE A 157 -0.74 11.26 -5.92
C PHE A 157 -1.55 10.64 -7.06
N MET A 158 -1.31 9.36 -7.39
CA MET A 158 -2.10 8.63 -8.38
C MET A 158 -3.51 8.33 -7.89
N ALA A 159 -3.66 8.03 -6.61
CA ALA A 159 -4.97 7.81 -5.99
C ALA A 159 -5.79 9.10 -5.92
N ASP A 160 -5.23 10.17 -5.34
CA ASP A 160 -5.87 11.47 -5.25
C ASP A 160 -4.85 12.60 -4.98
N ARG A 161 -5.07 13.79 -5.55
CA ARG A 161 -4.12 14.91 -5.38
C ARG A 161 -3.99 15.36 -3.93
N PHE A 162 -5.10 15.40 -3.18
CA PHE A 162 -5.10 15.76 -1.76
C PHE A 162 -4.32 14.72 -0.95
N TYR A 163 -4.52 13.43 -1.21
CA TYR A 163 -3.76 12.36 -0.57
C TYR A 163 -2.25 12.51 -0.81
N GLY A 164 -1.86 12.81 -2.05
CA GLY A 164 -0.46 13.07 -2.40
C GLY A 164 0.15 14.23 -1.59
N PHE A 165 -0.53 15.37 -1.49
CA PHE A 165 -0.02 16.51 -0.73
C PHE A 165 0.09 16.24 0.78
N VAL A 166 -0.88 15.53 1.36
CA VAL A 166 -0.83 15.17 2.79
C VAL A 166 0.34 14.20 3.06
N THR A 167 0.52 13.18 2.22
CA THR A 167 1.65 12.23 2.32
C THR A 167 2.99 12.94 2.12
N LEU A 168 3.08 13.87 1.17
CA LEU A 168 4.28 14.66 0.95
C LEU A 168 4.62 15.53 2.18
N PHE A 169 3.61 16.14 2.79
CA PHE A 169 3.80 16.93 4.00
C PHE A 169 4.30 16.07 5.17
N THR A 170 3.68 14.91 5.43
CA THR A 170 4.14 14.01 6.50
C THR A 170 5.52 13.43 6.23
N TYR A 171 5.88 13.22 4.96
CA TYR A 171 7.23 12.85 4.55
C TYR A 171 8.25 13.93 4.90
N PHE A 172 7.96 15.21 4.65
CA PHE A 172 8.87 16.29 5.05
C PHE A 172 9.02 16.41 6.56
N LEU A 173 7.96 16.17 7.34
CA LEU A 173 8.06 16.09 8.81
C LEU A 173 9.01 14.96 9.23
N ASN A 174 8.90 13.80 8.58
CA ASN A 174 9.78 12.66 8.81
C ASN A 174 11.24 12.97 8.45
N LEU A 175 11.49 13.63 7.32
CA LEU A 175 12.84 14.11 6.94
C LEU A 175 13.41 15.09 7.98
N PHE A 176 12.59 16.04 8.45
CA PHE A 176 13.01 17.00 9.46
C PHE A 176 13.36 16.31 10.79
N ALA A 177 12.55 15.35 11.22
CA ALA A 177 12.82 14.54 12.42
C ALA A 177 14.10 13.71 12.28
N THR A 178 14.32 13.12 11.10
CA THR A 178 15.55 12.39 10.77
C THR A 178 16.77 13.30 10.91
N TRP A 179 16.73 14.47 10.27
CA TRP A 179 17.81 15.46 10.35
C TRP A 179 18.06 15.93 11.79
N TYR A 180 17.01 16.24 12.55
CA TYR A 180 17.11 16.62 13.95
C TYR A 180 17.81 15.54 14.78
N SER A 181 17.38 14.28 14.63
CA SER A 181 17.96 13.13 15.32
C SER A 181 19.47 13.01 15.02
N TYR A 182 19.85 13.10 13.75
CA TYR A 182 21.25 13.09 13.33
C TYR A 182 22.05 14.28 13.89
N SER A 183 21.48 15.49 13.91
CA SER A 183 22.18 16.68 14.43
C SER A 183 22.50 16.58 15.93
N LYS A 184 21.65 15.88 16.70
CA LYS A 184 21.80 15.72 18.15
C LYS A 184 22.63 14.51 18.54
N THR A 185 22.59 13.44 17.76
CA THR A 185 23.27 12.18 18.06
C THR A 185 24.57 11.98 17.26
N GLY A 186 24.75 12.68 16.14
CA GLY A 186 25.89 12.55 15.23
C GLY A 186 27.13 13.38 15.59
N HIS A 187 27.11 14.18 16.66
CA HIS A 187 28.22 15.05 17.08
C HIS A 187 28.65 14.84 18.54
N THR A 188 28.71 13.59 19.01
CA THR A 188 29.61 13.23 20.12
C THR A 188 30.94 12.72 19.57
N THR A 189 31.75 13.64 19.03
CA THR A 189 33.20 13.46 19.06
C THR A 189 33.66 13.63 20.51
N ALA A 190 34.17 12.53 21.05
CA ALA A 190 34.84 12.35 22.34
C ALA A 190 33.97 12.30 23.61
N PRO A 191 34.20 11.30 24.49
CA PRO A 191 33.78 11.41 25.88
C PRO A 191 34.49 12.61 26.52
N LYS A 192 33.74 13.49 27.20
CA LYS A 192 34.33 14.39 28.18
C LYS A 192 34.77 13.52 29.36
N LYS A 193 36.05 13.70 29.74
CA LYS A 193 36.77 13.03 30.82
C LYS A 193 35.98 12.96 32.12
#